data_AF-A0A653BVD2-F1
#
_entry.id   AF-A0A653BVD2-F1
#
_cell.length_a   1.000
_cell.length_b   1.000
_cell.length_c   1.000
_cell.angle_alpha   90.00
_cell.angle_beta   90.00
_cell.angle_gamma   90.00
#
_symmetry.space_group_name_H-M   'P 1'
#
loop_
_entity.id
_entity.type
_entity.pdbx_description
1 polymer ?
#
loop_
_entity_poly.entity_id
_entity_poly.type
_entity_poly.pdbx_seq_one_letter_code
_entity_poly.pdbx_strand_id
1 'polypeptide(L)'
;MLLMCHVSLAAIVIGILCYYVIFVESMTDKLRHGLHLGGWMSVLYYTCLKGQTTIEESTAIAEITLRIAWYRAPPKVKKYLILMIMRAQKPLVLRTALGTDISLQTYLKIMKSGYSYFTLLICMVK
;
A
#
# COMPACT_ATOMS: atom_id res chain seq x y z
N MET A 1 5.17 -1.30 -14.04
CA MET A 1 6.62 -0.98 -14.06
C MET A 1 6.95 0.26 -13.23
N LEU A 2 6.39 1.44 -13.53
CA LEU A 2 6.60 2.69 -12.77
C LEU A 2 6.35 2.58 -11.25
N LEU A 3 5.23 1.96 -10.85
CA LEU A 3 4.90 1.79 -9.44
C LEU A 3 5.91 0.91 -8.68
N MET A 4 6.57 -0.01 -9.38
CA MET A 4 7.54 -0.94 -8.78
C MET A 4 8.85 -0.26 -8.47
N CYS A 5 9.36 0.53 -9.42
CA CYS A 5 10.49 1.41 -9.18
C CYS A 5 10.19 2.37 -8.03
N HIS A 6 8.98 2.91 -7.97
CA HIS A 6 8.59 3.79 -6.86
C HIS A 6 8.66 3.07 -5.50
N VAL A 7 8.18 1.83 -5.41
CA VAL A 7 8.18 1.05 -4.16
C VAL A 7 9.59 0.65 -3.71
N SER A 8 10.45 0.19 -4.62
CA SER A 8 11.83 -0.18 -4.26
C SER A 8 12.68 1.05 -3.94
N LEU A 9 12.54 2.14 -4.70
CA LEU A 9 13.27 3.38 -4.48
C LEU A 9 12.81 4.07 -3.18
N ALA A 10 11.53 3.95 -2.83
CA ALA A 10 10.96 4.56 -1.63
C ALA A 10 11.67 4.13 -0.34
N ALA A 11 11.93 2.83 -0.16
CA ALA A 11 12.63 2.36 1.05
C ALA A 11 14.03 2.96 1.18
N ILE A 12 14.79 3.03 0.08
CA ILE A 12 16.15 3.60 0.04
C ILE A 12 16.09 5.10 0.36
N VAL A 13 15.19 5.83 -0.32
CA VAL A 13 15.00 7.28 -0.12
C VAL A 13 14.58 7.59 1.32
N ILE A 14 13.66 6.82 1.91
CA ILE A 14 13.26 6.98 3.31
C ILE A 14 14.46 6.80 4.25
N GLY A 15 15.28 5.76 4.03
CA GLY A 15 16.45 5.49 4.87
C GLY A 15 17.48 6.63 4.82
N ILE A 16 17.77 7.14 3.62
CA ILE A 16 18.72 8.25 3.41
C ILE A 16 18.19 9.56 4.01
N LEU A 17 16.92 9.90 3.79
CA LEU A 17 16.32 11.10 4.35
C LEU A 17 16.28 11.06 5.88
N CYS A 18 16.01 9.89 6.47
CA CYS A 18 16.05 9.69 7.91
C CYS A 18 17.44 9.99 8.48
N TYR A 19 18.50 9.56 7.79
CA TYR A 19 19.88 9.90 8.14
C TYR A 19 20.11 11.42 8.11
N TYR A 20 19.74 12.12 7.02
CA TYR A 20 19.93 13.57 6.94
C TYR A 20 19.16 14.36 8.01
N VAL A 21 17.94 13.93 8.37
CA VAL A 21 17.15 14.58 9.43
C VAL A 21 17.85 14.51 10.78
N ILE A 22 18.55 13.41 11.07
CA ILE A 22 19.19 13.17 12.36
C ILE A 22 20.58 13.84 12.45
N PHE A 23 21.40 13.69 11.40
CA PHE A 23 22.83 14.03 11.45
C PHE A 23 23.20 15.42 10.93
N VAL A 24 22.34 16.10 10.16
CA VAL A 24 22.63 17.49 9.71
C VAL A 24 22.49 18.45 10.89
N GLU A 25 23.38 19.42 11.08
CA GLU A 25 23.27 20.36 12.23
C GLU A 25 22.27 21.50 12.00
N SER A 26 22.20 21.99 10.75
CA SER A 26 21.35 23.12 10.34
C SER A 26 19.85 22.83 10.51
N MET A 27 19.15 23.66 11.28
CA MET A 27 17.72 23.51 11.55
C MET A 27 16.86 23.64 10.27
N THR A 28 17.21 24.57 9.39
CA THR A 28 16.51 24.79 8.12
C THR A 28 16.58 23.55 7.23
N ASP A 29 17.74 22.90 7.19
CA ASP A 29 17.94 21.70 6.38
C ASP A 29 17.26 20.48 7.01
N LYS A 30 17.28 20.33 8.34
CA LYS A 30 16.46 19.31 9.03
C LYS A 30 14.98 19.43 8.67
N LEU A 31 14.44 20.64 8.70
CA LEU A 31 13.04 20.88 8.37
C LEU A 31 12.73 20.51 6.92
N ARG A 32 13.59 20.90 5.96
CA ARG A 32 13.44 20.56 4.54
C ARG A 32 13.41 19.04 4.32
N HIS A 33 14.38 18.31 4.88
CA HIS A 33 14.44 16.85 4.75
C HIS A 33 13.29 16.16 5.50
N GLY A 34 12.87 16.69 6.64
CA GLY A 34 11.73 16.19 7.40
C GLY A 34 10.40 16.33 6.65
N LEU A 35 10.17 17.49 6.02
CA LEU A 35 9.01 17.72 5.15
C LEU A 35 9.02 16.79 3.94
N HIS A 36 10.19 16.61 3.32
CA HIS A 36 10.33 15.69 2.19
C HIS A 36 10.05 14.23 2.61
N LEU A 37 10.60 13.79 3.74
CA LEU A 37 10.32 12.47 4.32
C LEU A 37 8.82 12.28 4.59
N GLY A 38 8.17 13.25 5.25
CA GLY A 38 6.73 13.22 5.50
C GLY A 38 5.90 13.14 4.22
N GLY A 39 6.32 13.85 3.16
CA GLY A 39 5.70 13.77 1.84
C GLY A 39 5.74 12.35 1.27
N TRP A 40 6.92 11.74 1.20
CA TRP A 40 7.09 10.36 0.71
C TRP A 40 6.26 9.35 1.50
N MET A 41 6.28 9.47 2.82
CA MET A 41 5.51 8.63 3.74
C MET A 41 4.00 8.71 3.47
N SER A 42 3.48 9.93 3.32
CA SER A 42 2.06 10.15 3.09
C SER A 42 1.61 9.60 1.73
N VAL A 43 2.37 9.84 0.66
CA VAL A 43 2.05 9.34 -0.70
C VAL A 43 2.02 7.81 -0.73
N LEU A 44 3.01 7.15 -0.10
CA LEU A 44 3.04 5.69 0.00
C LEU A 44 1.87 5.16 0.81
N TYR A 45 1.56 5.80 1.94
CA TYR A 45 0.43 5.42 2.79
C TYR A 45 -0.89 5.52 2.01
N TYR A 46 -1.18 6.64 1.36
CA TYR A 46 -2.41 6.82 0.59
C TYR A 46 -2.53 5.81 -0.56
N THR A 47 -1.44 5.54 -1.26
CA THR A 47 -1.41 4.55 -2.35
C THR A 47 -1.76 3.15 -1.82
N CYS A 48 -1.13 2.74 -0.71
CA CYS A 48 -1.35 1.43 -0.11
C CYS A 48 -2.74 1.32 0.54
N LEU A 49 -3.25 2.41 1.12
CA LEU A 49 -4.60 2.48 1.66
C LEU A 49 -5.65 2.28 0.57
N LYS A 50 -5.51 2.97 -0.57
CA LYS A 50 -6.44 2.78 -1.70
C LYS A 50 -6.39 1.36 -2.28
N GLY A 51 -5.21 0.76 -2.34
CA GLY A 51 -5.06 -0.66 -2.71
C GLY A 51 -5.81 -1.57 -1.75
N GLN A 52 -5.66 -1.36 -0.44
CA GLN A 52 -6.35 -2.12 0.59
C GLN A 52 -7.88 -1.96 0.51
N THR A 53 -8.39 -0.73 0.43
CA THR A 53 -9.83 -0.47 0.30
C THR A 53 -10.40 -1.13 -0.94
N THR A 54 -9.67 -1.13 -2.07
CA THR A 54 -10.12 -1.80 -3.29
C THR A 54 -10.29 -3.31 -3.09
N ILE A 55 -9.37 -3.93 -2.35
CA ILE A 55 -9.46 -5.36 -2.01
C ILE A 55 -10.69 -5.60 -1.13
N GLU A 56 -10.86 -4.82 -0.06
CA GLU A 56 -11.96 -4.93 0.90
C GLU A 56 -13.33 -4.78 0.21
N GLU A 57 -13.53 -3.71 -0.56
CA GLU A 57 -14.78 -3.45 -1.29
C GLU A 57 -15.09 -4.57 -2.29
N SER A 58 -14.07 -5.06 -3.00
CA SER A 58 -14.26 -6.15 -3.97
C SER A 58 -14.75 -7.45 -3.31
N THR A 59 -14.31 -7.71 -2.07
CA THR A 59 -14.74 -8.88 -1.29
C THR A 59 -16.08 -8.65 -0.60
N ALA A 60 -16.37 -7.42 -0.16
CA ALA A 60 -17.60 -7.06 0.52
C ALA A 60 -18.83 -7.26 -0.38
N ILE A 61 -18.69 -7.03 -1.69
CA ILE A 61 -19.76 -7.27 -2.67
C ILE A 61 -20.25 -8.73 -2.61
N ALA A 62 -19.35 -9.72 -2.49
CA ALA A 62 -19.75 -11.12 -2.36
C ALA A 62 -20.56 -11.36 -1.08
N GLU A 63 -20.07 -10.81 0.04
CA GLU A 63 -20.69 -10.98 1.35
C GLU A 63 -22.09 -10.37 1.41
N ILE A 64 -22.25 -9.14 0.91
CA ILE A 64 -23.54 -8.45 0.85
C ILE A 64 -24.51 -9.23 -0.04
N THR A 65 -24.05 -9.71 -1.19
CA THR A 65 -24.88 -10.48 -2.13
C THR A 65 -25.41 -11.78 -1.51
N LEU A 66 -24.60 -12.45 -0.69
CA LEU A 66 -25.01 -13.65 0.04
C LEU A 66 -26.05 -13.37 1.15
N ARG A 67 -26.02 -12.18 1.77
CA ARG A 67 -26.96 -11.77 2.81
C ARG A 67 -28.34 -11.37 2.27
N ILE A 68 -28.43 -11.02 0.99
CA ILE A 68 -29.72 -10.71 0.34
C ILE A 68 -30.51 -12.01 0.16
N ALA A 69 -31.85 -11.95 0.23
CA ALA A 69 -32.74 -13.07 -0.09
C ALA A 69 -32.73 -13.39 -1.61
N TRP A 70 -31.56 -13.73 -2.15
CA TRP A 70 -31.28 -14.01 -3.56
C TRP A 70 -32.18 -15.11 -4.14
N TYR A 71 -32.67 -16.01 -3.27
CA TYR A 71 -33.61 -17.06 -3.63
C TYR A 71 -35.02 -16.53 -3.97
N ARG A 72 -35.41 -15.36 -3.45
CA ARG A 72 -36.67 -14.65 -3.76
C ARG A 72 -36.56 -13.69 -4.94
N ALA A 73 -35.36 -13.49 -5.50
CA ALA A 73 -35.15 -12.57 -6.61
C ALA A 73 -35.69 -13.14 -7.95
N PRO A 74 -36.11 -12.29 -8.91
CA PRO A 74 -36.53 -12.73 -10.24
C PRO A 74 -35.44 -13.54 -10.96
N PRO A 75 -35.78 -14.47 -11.88
CA PRO A 75 -34.81 -15.36 -12.53
C PRO A 75 -33.64 -14.63 -13.21
N LYS A 76 -33.92 -13.48 -13.85
CA LYS A 76 -32.89 -12.63 -14.46
C LYS A 76 -31.92 -12.08 -13.41
N VAL A 77 -32.44 -11.54 -12.30
CA VAL A 77 -31.65 -10.98 -11.19
C VAL A 77 -30.83 -12.06 -10.51
N LYS A 78 -31.42 -13.24 -10.26
CA LYS A 78 -30.71 -14.39 -9.68
C LYS A 78 -29.48 -14.79 -10.51
N LYS A 79 -29.58 -14.79 -11.84
CA LYS A 79 -28.44 -15.06 -12.73
C LYS A 79 -27.32 -14.02 -12.57
N TYR A 80 -27.66 -12.73 -12.48
CA TYR A 80 -26.67 -11.67 -12.25
C TYR A 80 -26.02 -11.76 -10.88
N LEU A 81 -26.78 -12.05 -9.82
CA LEU A 81 -26.25 -12.21 -8.46
C LEU A 81 -25.24 -13.37 -8.38
N ILE A 82 -25.54 -14.51 -9.02
CA ILE A 82 -24.61 -15.65 -9.07
C ILE A 82 -23.30 -15.26 -9.79
N LEU A 83 -23.39 -14.53 -10.91
CA LEU A 83 -22.20 -14.05 -11.63
C LEU A 83 -21.38 -13.07 -10.79
N MET A 84 -22.03 -12.17 -10.05
CA MET A 84 -21.37 -11.25 -9.11
C MET A 84 -20.64 -12.00 -8.00
N ILE A 85 -21.29 -12.98 -7.35
CA ILE A 85 -20.66 -13.81 -6.31
C ILE A 85 -19.45 -14.55 -6.88
N MET A 86 -19.59 -15.23 -8.03
CA MET A 86 -18.49 -15.97 -8.65
C MET A 86 -17.30 -15.07 -9.01
N ARG A 87 -17.55 -13.81 -9.40
CA ARG A 87 -16.49 -12.85 -9.73
C ARG A 87 -15.85 -12.24 -8.49
N ALA A 88 -16.63 -11.91 -7.48
CA ALA A 88 -16.17 -11.31 -6.22
C ALA A 88 -15.39 -12.29 -5.32
N GLN A 89 -15.48 -13.61 -5.58
CA GLN A 89 -14.58 -14.61 -4.97
C GLN A 89 -13.09 -14.41 -5.34
N LYS A 90 -12.81 -13.70 -6.44
CA LYS A 90 -11.44 -13.28 -6.78
C LYS A 90 -11.30 -11.80 -6.40
N PRO A 91 -10.62 -11.47 -5.28
CA PRO A 91 -10.44 -10.08 -4.87
C PRO A 91 -9.76 -9.30 -5.99
N LEU A 92 -10.19 -8.05 -6.17
CA LEU A 92 -9.55 -7.13 -7.10
C LEU A 92 -8.25 -6.64 -6.45
N VAL A 93 -7.17 -7.36 -6.72
CA VAL A 93 -5.87 -7.06 -6.14
C VAL A 93 -5.03 -6.29 -7.14
N LEU A 94 -4.60 -5.10 -6.75
CA LEU A 94 -3.57 -4.37 -7.49
C LEU A 94 -2.22 -5.00 -7.16
N ARG A 95 -1.66 -5.74 -8.12
CA ARG A 95 -0.34 -6.38 -7.99
C ARG A 95 0.75 -5.54 -8.63
N THR A 96 1.87 -5.44 -7.94
CA THR A 96 3.13 -5.06 -8.57
C THR A 96 3.59 -6.18 -9.49
N ALA A 97 4.43 -5.91 -10.51
CA ALA A 97 4.93 -7.00 -11.36
C ALA A 97 5.95 -7.92 -10.65
N LEU A 98 6.28 -7.63 -9.39
CA LEU A 98 7.03 -8.52 -8.49
C LEU A 98 6.10 -9.49 -7.74
N GLY A 99 4.79 -9.44 -8.01
CA GLY A 99 3.79 -10.29 -7.36
C GLY A 99 3.38 -9.83 -5.96
N THR A 100 3.78 -8.63 -5.52
CA THR A 100 3.34 -8.08 -4.23
C THR A 100 2.05 -7.30 -4.37
N ASP A 101 1.11 -7.56 -3.47
CA ASP A 101 -0.18 -6.89 -3.43
C ASP A 101 -0.03 -5.50 -2.80
N ILE A 102 -0.54 -4.45 -3.46
CA ILE A 102 -0.57 -3.10 -2.90
C ILE A 102 -1.57 -3.08 -1.74
N SER A 103 -1.05 -3.05 -0.53
CA SER A 103 -1.82 -3.14 0.71
C SER A 103 -1.07 -2.41 1.84
N LEU A 104 -1.76 -2.16 2.95
CA LEU A 104 -1.14 -1.66 4.17
C LEU A 104 -0.02 -2.57 4.68
N GLN A 105 -0.09 -3.88 4.42
CA GLN A 105 1.02 -4.79 4.75
C GLN A 105 2.28 -4.46 3.95
N THR A 106 2.13 -4.13 2.67
CA THR A 106 3.26 -3.74 1.82
C THR A 106 3.84 -2.40 2.28
N TYR A 107 3.01 -1.44 2.70
CA TYR A 107 3.49 -0.20 3.32
C TYR A 107 4.40 -0.49 4.54
N LEU A 108 3.94 -1.34 5.47
CA LEU A 108 4.74 -1.70 6.64
C LEU A 108 6.05 -2.41 6.28
N LYS A 109 6.04 -3.25 5.25
CA LYS A 109 7.28 -3.90 4.75
C LYS A 109 8.27 -2.87 4.22
N ILE A 110 7.81 -1.88 3.44
CA ILE A 110 8.66 -0.79 2.92
C ILE A 110 9.25 0.01 4.08
N MET A 111 8.44 0.34 5.09
CA MET A 111 8.90 1.06 6.28
C MET A 111 10.00 0.33 7.04
N LYS A 112 9.81 -0.99 7.27
CA LYS A 112 10.83 -1.83 7.90
C LYS A 112 12.12 -1.88 7.08
N SER A 113 11.99 -1.99 5.76
CA SER A 113 13.15 -1.97 4.86
C SER A 113 13.90 -0.64 4.91
N GLY A 114 13.18 0.48 4.91
CA GLY A 114 13.79 1.82 5.02
C GLY A 114 14.51 2.03 6.34
N TYR A 115 13.95 1.53 7.46
CA TYR A 115 14.61 1.54 8.76
C TYR A 115 15.87 0.65 8.78
N SER A 116 15.81 -0.52 8.14
CA SER A 116 16.98 -1.39 7.99
C SER A 116 18.10 -0.69 7.20
N TYR A 117 17.77 -0.04 6.08
CA TYR A 117 18.75 0.74 5.32
C TYR A 117 19.33 1.91 6.11
N PHE A 118 18.50 2.63 6.86
CA PHE A 118 18.97 3.66 7.78
C PHE A 118 19.96 3.11 8.81
N THR A 119 19.65 1.96 9.43
CA THR A 119 20.52 1.33 10.43
C THR A 119 21.84 0.87 9.81
N LEU A 120 21.79 0.30 8.59
CA LEU A 120 22.99 -0.06 7.83
C LEU A 120 23.87 1.15 7.51
N LEU A 121 23.27 2.27 7.09
CA LEU A 121 23.99 3.52 6.84
C LEU A 121 24.68 4.02 8.11
N ILE A 122 24.00 4.02 9.26
CA ILE A 122 24.61 4.38 10.55
C ILE A 122 25.78 3.46 10.88
N CYS A 123 25.61 2.15 10.68
CA CYS A 123 26.66 1.18 10.99
C CYS A 123 27.92 1.36 10.12
N MET A 124 27.76 1.82 8.88
CA MET A 124 28.87 2.03 7.94
C MET A 124 29.60 3.36 8.15
N VAL A 125 28.90 4.38 8.67
CA VAL A 125 29.46 5.72 8.90
C VAL A 125 30.15 5.84 10.28
N LYS A 126 29.92 4.87 11.16
CA LYS A 126 30.52 4.77 12.49
C LYS A 126 31.84 4.01 12.46
#